data_AF-A0A915PVW0-F1
#
_entry.id   AF-A0A915PVW0-F1
#
_cell.length_a   1.000
_cell.length_b   1.000
_cell.length_c   1.000
_cell.angle_alpha   90.00
_cell.angle_beta   90.00
_cell.angle_gamma   90.00
#
_symmetry.space_group_name_H-M   'P 1'
#
loop_
_entity.id
_entity.type
_entity.pdbx_description
1 polymer ?
#
loop_
_entity_poly.entity_id
_entity_poly.type
_entity_poly.pdbx_seq_one_letter_code
_entity_poly.pdbx_strand_id
1 'polypeptide(L)'
;MFQKWSGRVPGTLKGTRLTRKICGTKEGGEAESRSSKDNGDVYDELKRRLLPTLTATYEQGGHVMVWRMPTEISQSRLAGRYKPSNACTIIVVKLTEYIYREGIVLRPTNISFDSRRRGVVSHVRFRRWPSKIFAELEKTQPITRCSAQLLNAFVNAIIEGNEIHEQQMVRRRPSCSCYDRHAETFTIPQALEGCGNVFREVEYVTVRGKIIHNLKTFLLTPINSDFLKDHLQIYMILIVFERSVLLVYERECNAMFLLDTHTHLKAKSVSTGGLIAMCPVNDLDCLIKWMCKNVFPETSYKLNCDQSFEVSVIVFKGQLHQHDHPLFVPEDIETHHVFPRQRIDQASRI
;
A
#
# COMPACT_ATOMS: atom_id res chain seq x y z
N MET A 1 -16.58 7.01 -34.50
CA MET A 1 -17.62 6.02 -34.84
C MET A 1 -17.80 5.15 -33.60
N PHE A 2 -18.84 5.42 -32.80
CA PHE A 2 -19.07 4.80 -31.49
C PHE A 2 -19.94 3.53 -31.65
N GLN A 3 -19.47 2.39 -31.14
CA GLN A 3 -20.34 1.24 -30.89
C GLN A 3 -20.51 1.05 -29.37
N LYS A 4 -21.77 1.15 -28.95
CA LYS A 4 -22.27 0.87 -27.60
C LYS A 4 -22.19 -0.63 -27.34
N TRP A 5 -21.69 -1.02 -26.18
CA TRP A 5 -21.93 -2.35 -25.62
C TRP A 5 -23.14 -2.32 -24.69
N SER A 6 -24.07 -3.24 -24.95
CA SER A 6 -25.26 -3.53 -24.15
C SER A 6 -25.10 -4.90 -23.49
N GLY A 7 -24.77 -4.92 -22.21
CA GLY A 7 -24.86 -6.11 -21.35
C GLY A 7 -25.77 -5.82 -20.18
N ARG A 8 -26.95 -6.45 -20.14
CA ARG A 8 -27.92 -6.34 -19.03
C ARG A 8 -27.38 -7.08 -17.82
N VAL A 9 -27.35 -6.41 -16.67
CA VAL A 9 -27.25 -7.04 -15.33
C VAL A 9 -28.67 -7.29 -14.82
N PRO A 10 -29.05 -8.51 -14.39
CA PRO A 10 -30.37 -8.76 -13.81
C PRO A 10 -30.55 -7.99 -12.49
N GLY A 11 -31.69 -7.30 -12.39
CA GLY A 11 -32.03 -6.46 -11.26
C GLY A 11 -32.39 -7.25 -10.01
N THR A 12 -31.77 -6.88 -8.88
CA THR A 12 -32.32 -7.05 -7.53
C THR A 12 -31.49 -6.22 -6.56
N LEU A 13 -31.66 -4.90 -6.59
CA LEU A 13 -31.21 -4.02 -5.50
C LEU A 13 -32.09 -2.78 -5.42
N LYS A 14 -33.38 -2.99 -5.13
CA LYS A 14 -34.22 -1.93 -4.53
C LYS A 14 -34.29 -2.22 -3.04
N GLY A 15 -33.64 -1.39 -2.23
CA GLY A 15 -33.89 -1.38 -0.79
C GLY A 15 -32.65 -1.34 0.09
N THR A 16 -31.77 -0.37 -0.08
CA THR A 16 -30.90 0.08 1.02
C THR A 16 -31.23 1.53 1.33
N ARG A 17 -31.44 1.80 2.63
CA ARG A 17 -31.88 3.06 3.25
C ARG A 17 -30.88 4.24 3.08
N LEU A 18 -30.07 4.25 2.03
CA LEU A 18 -29.03 5.27 1.81
C LEU A 18 -29.54 6.51 1.04
N THR A 19 -30.61 6.38 0.25
CA THR A 19 -31.13 7.48 -0.59
C THR A 19 -32.06 8.47 0.12
N ARG A 20 -32.34 8.30 1.42
CA ARG A 20 -33.28 9.17 2.16
C ARG A 20 -32.64 10.24 3.05
N LYS A 21 -31.32 10.32 3.12
CA LYS A 21 -30.62 11.29 4.00
C LYS A 21 -29.76 12.34 3.28
N ILE A 22 -29.81 12.39 1.94
CA ILE A 22 -29.11 13.41 1.14
C ILE A 22 -30.09 14.40 0.47
N CYS A 23 -31.41 14.18 0.55
CA CYS A 23 -32.42 15.14 0.11
C CYS A 23 -33.50 15.38 1.18
N GLY A 24 -33.64 16.64 1.59
CA GLY A 24 -34.72 17.16 2.45
C GLY A 24 -34.15 18.06 3.54
N THR A 25 -34.01 19.36 3.33
CA THR A 25 -35.14 20.28 3.23
C THR A 25 -35.05 21.22 2.01
N LYS A 26 -36.02 21.08 1.11
CA LYS A 26 -36.82 22.17 0.55
C LYS A 26 -38.01 21.54 -0.16
N GLU A 27 -39.19 21.80 0.38
CA GLU A 27 -40.46 21.58 -0.28
C GLU A 27 -40.56 22.46 -1.53
N GLY A 28 -41.22 21.96 -2.56
CA GLY A 28 -41.47 22.67 -3.81
C GLY A 28 -41.44 21.69 -4.97
N GLY A 29 -42.61 21.42 -5.54
CA GLY A 29 -42.86 20.33 -6.46
C GLY A 29 -42.32 20.52 -7.88
N GLU A 30 -42.86 19.64 -8.72
CA GLU A 30 -42.71 19.48 -10.16
C GLU A 30 -41.66 18.48 -10.62
N ALA A 31 -42.21 17.47 -11.30
CA ALA A 31 -41.53 16.34 -11.89
C ALA A 31 -40.72 16.80 -13.10
N GLU A 32 -39.51 16.26 -13.25
CA GLU A 32 -39.06 15.82 -14.57
C GLU A 32 -37.83 14.91 -14.49
N SER A 33 -37.87 13.93 -15.39
CA SER A 33 -36.88 12.92 -15.74
C SER A 33 -35.41 13.32 -15.56
N ARG A 34 -34.64 12.56 -14.76
CA ARG A 34 -33.17 12.54 -14.91
C ARG A 34 -32.56 11.16 -14.73
N SER A 35 -31.55 11.00 -15.58
CA SER A 35 -30.79 9.84 -15.96
C SER A 35 -29.93 9.26 -14.85
N SER A 36 -29.63 7.96 -15.02
CA SER A 36 -28.62 7.20 -14.30
C SER A 36 -27.23 7.87 -14.39
N LYS A 37 -26.86 8.62 -13.36
CA LYS A 37 -25.49 9.04 -13.04
C LYS A 37 -25.37 9.00 -11.53
N ASP A 38 -24.71 7.99 -10.93
CA ASP A 38 -24.35 8.16 -9.51
C ASP A 38 -23.27 7.23 -8.89
N ASN A 39 -22.38 6.60 -9.68
CA ASN A 39 -21.23 5.87 -9.08
C ASN A 39 -19.86 6.36 -9.58
N GLY A 40 -19.79 7.05 -10.73
CA GLY A 40 -18.53 7.62 -11.24
C GLY A 40 -18.09 8.90 -10.53
N ASP A 41 -19.06 9.70 -10.04
CA ASP A 41 -18.77 11.04 -9.51
C ASP A 41 -18.03 11.03 -8.16
N VAL A 42 -18.31 10.05 -7.29
CA VAL A 42 -17.63 9.92 -5.98
C VAL A 42 -16.14 9.58 -6.14
N TYR A 43 -15.81 8.74 -7.12
CA TYR A 43 -14.45 8.27 -7.41
C TYR A 43 -13.57 9.40 -7.97
N ASP A 44 -14.11 10.16 -8.93
CA ASP A 44 -13.40 11.29 -9.53
C ASP A 44 -13.25 12.47 -8.57
N GLU A 45 -14.14 12.61 -7.59
CA GLU A 45 -14.04 13.63 -6.55
C GLU A 45 -12.99 13.29 -5.49
N LEU A 46 -12.91 12.03 -5.05
CA LEU A 46 -11.86 11.58 -4.12
C LEU A 46 -10.47 11.72 -4.75
N LYS A 47 -10.31 11.31 -6.01
CA LYS A 47 -9.08 11.50 -6.79
C LYS A 47 -8.69 12.97 -6.90
N ARG A 48 -9.64 13.84 -7.27
CA ARG A 48 -9.40 15.29 -7.37
C ARG A 48 -9.01 15.92 -6.03
N ARG A 49 -9.51 15.41 -4.90
CA ARG A 49 -9.22 15.94 -3.56
C ARG A 49 -7.89 15.45 -2.96
N LEU A 50 -7.41 14.26 -3.33
CA LEU A 50 -6.25 13.61 -2.70
C LEU A 50 -4.93 13.77 -3.45
N LEU A 51 -4.99 13.82 -4.79
CA LEU A 51 -3.80 13.94 -5.65
C LEU A 51 -2.97 15.22 -5.43
N PRO A 52 -3.56 16.38 -5.05
CA PRO A 52 -2.76 17.59 -4.82
C PRO A 52 -2.01 17.63 -3.47
N THR A 53 -2.24 16.71 -2.51
CA THR A 53 -2.01 16.99 -1.07
C THR A 53 -1.21 15.95 -0.28
N LEU A 54 -0.86 14.78 -0.83
CA LEU A 54 -0.02 13.81 -0.13
C LEU A 54 1.47 14.14 -0.28
N THR A 55 1.95 15.05 0.57
CA THR A 55 3.37 15.40 0.71
C THR A 55 4.03 14.49 1.75
N ALA A 56 5.25 14.03 1.45
CA ALA A 56 6.06 13.25 2.38
C ALA A 56 6.42 14.08 3.61
N THR A 57 6.35 13.44 4.78
CA THR A 57 7.05 13.88 5.98
C THR A 57 8.33 13.08 6.15
N TYR A 58 9.40 13.74 6.55
CA TYR A 58 10.68 13.08 6.84
C TYR A 58 10.75 12.75 8.33
N GLU A 59 10.94 11.46 8.63
CA GLU A 59 10.96 10.91 9.99
C GLU A 59 12.26 10.13 10.25
N GLN A 60 12.47 9.71 11.51
CA GLN A 60 13.74 9.14 11.99
C GLN A 60 14.97 9.96 11.56
N GLY A 61 15.02 11.25 11.90
CA GLY A 61 16.16 12.09 11.56
C GLY A 61 16.32 12.35 10.05
N GLY A 62 15.31 12.07 9.23
CA GLY A 62 15.34 12.28 7.78
C GLY A 62 15.57 11.01 6.96
N HIS A 63 15.80 9.87 7.60
CA HIS A 63 16.11 8.59 6.94
C HIS A 63 14.87 7.87 6.40
N VAL A 64 13.66 8.23 6.86
CA VAL A 64 12.41 7.61 6.42
C VAL A 64 11.46 8.66 5.90
N MET A 65 11.13 8.61 4.61
CA MET A 65 10.06 9.41 4.01
C MET A 65 8.73 8.71 4.20
N VAL A 66 7.70 9.45 4.62
CA VAL A 66 6.38 8.88 4.91
C VAL A 66 5.28 9.72 4.30
N TRP A 67 4.43 9.12 3.47
CA TRP A 67 3.15 9.65 3.04
C TRP A 67 2.06 9.03 3.90
N ARG A 68 1.33 9.84 4.67
CA ARG A 68 0.20 9.38 5.48
C ARG A 68 -1.11 9.83 4.88
N MET A 69 -1.98 8.87 4.67
CA MET A 69 -3.31 9.12 4.13
C MET A 69 -4.24 9.68 5.22
N PRO A 70 -5.26 10.47 4.84
CA PRO A 70 -6.38 10.77 5.72
C PRO A 70 -7.03 9.50 6.27
N THR A 71 -7.62 9.58 7.48
CA THR A 71 -8.21 8.43 8.18
C THR A 71 -9.25 7.67 7.36
N GLU A 72 -9.96 8.39 6.49
CA GLU A 72 -10.97 7.86 5.58
C GLU A 72 -10.37 6.89 4.55
N ILE A 73 -9.07 7.00 4.25
CA ILE A 73 -8.36 6.11 3.35
C ILE A 73 -7.59 5.10 4.17
N SER A 74 -8.31 4.10 4.64
CA SER A 74 -7.76 2.90 5.24
C SER A 74 -8.69 1.74 4.95
N GLN A 75 -8.20 0.50 5.07
CA GLN A 75 -8.98 -0.68 4.75
C GLN A 75 -10.30 -0.81 5.54
N SER A 76 -10.37 -0.20 6.72
CA SER A 76 -11.54 -0.24 7.61
C SER A 76 -12.50 0.94 7.43
N ARG A 77 -12.12 1.98 6.67
CA ARG A 77 -12.90 3.24 6.55
C ARG A 77 -13.26 3.62 5.12
N LEU A 78 -12.46 3.21 4.14
CA LEU A 78 -12.64 3.57 2.74
C LEU A 78 -14.03 3.13 2.25
N ALA A 79 -14.63 3.93 1.37
CA ALA A 79 -15.99 3.75 0.84
C ALA A 79 -17.09 3.74 1.94
N GLY A 80 -16.86 4.43 3.06
CA GLY A 80 -17.84 4.57 4.13
C GLY A 80 -18.01 3.31 4.98
N ARG A 81 -17.00 2.43 5.03
CA ARG A 81 -17.03 1.25 5.90
C ARG A 81 -17.05 1.67 7.38
N TYR A 82 -17.95 1.03 8.13
CA TYR A 82 -18.08 1.21 9.58
C TYR A 82 -17.65 -0.04 10.38
N LYS A 83 -17.34 -1.14 9.69
CA LYS A 83 -16.85 -2.39 10.29
C LYS A 83 -15.34 -2.50 10.08
N PRO A 84 -14.59 -3.07 11.05
CA PRO A 84 -13.17 -3.37 10.86
C PRO A 84 -12.99 -4.33 9.67
N SER A 85 -11.87 -4.18 8.95
CA SER A 85 -11.49 -5.07 7.85
C SER A 85 -10.37 -6.01 8.29
N ASN A 86 -10.52 -7.29 7.93
CA ASN A 86 -9.51 -8.36 8.09
C ASN A 86 -8.97 -8.84 6.73
N ALA A 87 -9.10 -7.99 5.70
CA ALA A 87 -8.73 -8.30 4.32
C ALA A 87 -7.26 -7.97 3.99
N CYS A 88 -6.44 -7.60 4.97
CA CYS A 88 -5.11 -7.03 4.74
C CYS A 88 -4.20 -7.88 3.85
N THR A 89 -4.17 -9.20 4.02
CA THR A 89 -3.36 -10.10 3.18
C THR A 89 -3.83 -10.09 1.71
N ILE A 90 -5.15 -10.12 1.47
CA ILE A 90 -5.72 -10.05 0.11
C ILE A 90 -5.43 -8.67 -0.51
N ILE A 91 -5.61 -7.60 0.28
CA ILE A 91 -5.32 -6.23 -0.17
C ILE A 91 -3.85 -6.08 -0.56
N VAL A 92 -2.90 -6.65 0.19
CA VAL A 92 -1.48 -6.64 -0.13
C VAL A 92 -1.19 -7.38 -1.45
N VAL A 93 -1.81 -8.53 -1.69
CA VAL A 93 -1.68 -9.26 -2.96
C VAL A 93 -2.23 -8.42 -4.12
N LYS A 94 -3.41 -7.81 -3.96
CA LYS A 94 -4.01 -6.94 -4.98
C LYS A 94 -3.20 -5.69 -5.24
N LEU A 95 -2.62 -5.08 -4.20
CA LEU A 95 -1.74 -3.92 -4.34
C LEU A 95 -0.49 -4.27 -5.15
N THR A 96 0.08 -5.45 -4.89
CA THR A 96 1.20 -5.98 -5.68
C THR A 96 0.80 -6.15 -7.15
N GLU A 97 -0.37 -6.72 -7.40
CA GLU A 97 -0.88 -6.90 -8.76
C GLU A 97 -1.08 -5.59 -9.51
N TYR A 98 -1.67 -4.57 -8.87
CA TYR A 98 -1.81 -3.25 -9.49
C TYR A 98 -0.46 -2.60 -9.78
N ILE A 99 0.49 -2.63 -8.83
CA ILE A 99 1.83 -2.06 -9.03
C ILE A 99 2.53 -2.74 -10.21
N TYR A 100 2.49 -4.07 -10.26
CA TYR A 100 3.16 -4.84 -11.30
C TYR A 100 2.49 -4.65 -12.67
N ARG A 101 1.18 -4.88 -12.79
CA ARG A 101 0.48 -4.81 -14.09
C ARG A 101 0.47 -3.40 -14.68
N GLU A 102 0.41 -2.36 -13.84
CA GLU A 102 0.47 -0.96 -14.28
C GLU A 102 1.91 -0.43 -14.44
N GLY A 103 2.93 -1.25 -14.17
CA GLY A 103 4.33 -0.85 -14.28
C GLY A 103 4.67 0.38 -13.42
N ILE A 104 4.15 0.43 -12.20
CA ILE A 104 4.29 1.62 -11.35
C ILE A 104 5.71 1.68 -10.80
N VAL A 105 6.50 2.63 -11.30
CA VAL A 105 7.84 2.95 -10.74
C VAL A 105 7.69 3.60 -9.38
N LEU A 106 8.33 3.02 -8.35
CA LEU A 106 8.29 3.55 -7.00
C LEU A 106 9.45 4.52 -6.78
N ARG A 107 9.21 5.82 -7.00
CA ARG A 107 10.24 6.84 -6.77
C ARG A 107 9.70 8.11 -6.11
N PRO A 108 10.53 8.78 -5.28
CA PRO A 108 10.26 10.14 -4.82
C PRO A 108 10.04 11.07 -6.02
N THR A 109 8.86 11.67 -6.15
CA THR A 109 8.64 12.73 -7.15
C THR A 109 9.03 14.06 -6.54
N ASN A 110 10.25 14.52 -6.83
CA ASN A 110 10.74 15.84 -6.41
C ASN A 110 10.04 16.95 -7.21
N ILE A 111 9.55 17.98 -6.54
CA ILE A 111 9.15 19.22 -7.19
C ILE A 111 10.42 20.05 -7.41
N SER A 112 10.91 20.15 -8.65
CA SER A 112 11.76 21.29 -9.00
C SER A 112 10.87 22.53 -8.98
N PHE A 113 11.24 23.55 -8.21
CA PHE A 113 10.68 24.89 -8.40
C PHE A 113 11.28 25.45 -9.70
N ASP A 114 10.83 24.90 -10.83
CA ASP A 114 11.07 25.54 -12.12
C ASP A 114 10.35 26.87 -12.09
N SER A 115 11.13 27.92 -11.92
CA SER A 115 10.74 29.31 -12.00
C SER A 115 10.23 29.59 -13.42
N ARG A 116 8.97 29.23 -13.69
CA ARG A 116 8.20 29.78 -14.80
C ARG A 116 7.91 31.25 -14.52
N ARG A 117 8.91 32.09 -14.74
CA ARG A 117 8.75 33.45 -15.25
C ARG A 117 9.56 33.60 -16.52
N ARG A 118 9.03 33.01 -17.60
CA ARG A 118 9.25 33.54 -18.94
C ARG A 118 8.33 34.76 -19.04
N GLY A 119 8.90 35.97 -19.01
CA GLY A 119 8.16 37.21 -19.27
C GLY A 119 8.72 38.41 -18.54
N VAL A 120 9.46 39.22 -19.29
CA VAL A 120 9.91 40.60 -19.03
C VAL A 120 11.18 40.75 -18.19
N VAL A 121 12.27 41.00 -18.92
CA VAL A 121 13.49 41.63 -18.44
C VAL A 121 13.13 42.95 -17.77
N SER A 122 13.28 43.01 -16.45
CA SER A 122 13.55 44.27 -15.76
C SER A 122 14.75 44.04 -14.84
N HIS A 123 15.83 44.76 -15.15
CA HIS A 123 17.05 44.78 -14.34
C HIS A 123 16.72 45.37 -12.95
N VAL A 124 16.40 44.51 -12.00
CA VAL A 124 16.49 44.86 -10.58
C VAL A 124 17.82 44.31 -10.08
N ARG A 125 18.75 45.23 -9.82
CA ARG A 125 20.05 44.95 -9.17
C ARG A 125 19.78 44.33 -7.80
N PHE A 126 19.87 43.00 -7.71
CA PHE A 126 19.86 42.31 -6.42
C PHE A 126 21.20 42.54 -5.71
N ARG A 127 21.17 43.47 -4.75
CA ARG A 127 22.22 43.65 -3.74
C ARG A 127 22.38 42.35 -2.94
N ARG A 128 23.64 41.97 -2.72
CA ARG A 128 24.16 40.95 -1.77
C ARG A 128 23.10 40.38 -0.82
N TRP A 129 22.59 39.19 -1.14
CA TRP A 129 21.84 38.38 -0.19
C TRP A 129 22.79 37.77 0.85
N PRO A 130 22.44 37.76 2.15
CA PRO A 130 23.26 37.13 3.18
C PRO A 130 23.37 35.62 2.95
N SER A 131 24.59 35.08 3.04
CA SER A 131 24.92 33.65 2.92
C SER A 131 24.15 32.72 3.88
N LYS A 132 23.50 33.27 4.92
CA LYS A 132 22.58 32.54 5.81
C LYS A 132 21.29 32.07 5.12
N ILE A 133 20.79 32.80 4.11
CA ILE A 133 19.55 32.44 3.42
C ILE A 133 19.77 31.23 2.49
N PHE A 134 20.95 31.14 1.85
CA PHE A 134 21.33 29.95 1.07
C PHE A 134 21.53 28.72 1.96
N ALA A 135 22.14 28.88 3.14
CA ALA A 135 22.27 27.80 4.12
C ALA A 135 20.93 27.35 4.74
N GLU A 136 19.90 28.22 4.73
CA GLU A 136 18.52 27.86 5.10
C GLU A 136 17.79 27.17 3.96
N LEU A 137 18.00 27.61 2.72
CA LEU A 137 17.43 26.99 1.51
C LEU A 137 18.00 25.59 1.28
N GLU A 138 19.29 25.38 1.52
CA GLU A 138 19.95 24.06 1.46
C GLU A 138 19.51 23.11 2.59
N LYS A 139 18.93 23.64 3.68
CA LYS A 139 18.31 22.85 4.76
C LYS A 139 16.85 22.47 4.49
N THR A 140 16.24 22.99 3.42
CA THR A 140 14.87 22.60 3.07
C THR A 140 14.89 21.26 2.33
N GLN A 141 14.50 20.20 3.04
CA GLN A 141 14.29 18.88 2.43
C GLN A 141 13.30 19.01 1.26
N PRO A 142 13.52 18.28 0.15
CA PRO A 142 12.69 18.42 -1.04
C PRO A 142 11.24 18.04 -0.72
N ILE A 143 10.30 18.82 -1.26
CA ILE A 143 8.88 18.47 -1.19
C ILE A 143 8.64 17.31 -2.14
N THR A 144 8.34 16.15 -1.57
CA THR A 144 8.13 14.91 -2.32
C THR A 144 6.66 14.52 -2.30
N ARG A 145 6.05 14.33 -3.46
CA ARG A 145 4.64 13.88 -3.57
C ARG A 145 4.54 12.39 -3.86
N CYS A 146 3.49 11.75 -3.34
CA CYS A 146 3.13 10.39 -3.73
C CYS A 146 2.63 10.42 -5.18
N SER A 147 3.01 9.41 -5.99
CA SER A 147 2.58 9.36 -7.38
C SER A 147 1.08 9.07 -7.48
N ALA A 148 0.44 9.67 -8.49
CA ALA A 148 -1.00 9.49 -8.71
C ALA A 148 -1.37 8.04 -8.99
N GLN A 149 -0.54 7.35 -9.76
CA GLN A 149 -0.69 5.94 -10.10
C GLN A 149 -0.61 5.08 -8.84
N LEU A 150 0.40 5.29 -7.98
CA LEU A 150 0.55 4.51 -6.76
C LEU A 150 -0.62 4.71 -5.80
N LEU A 151 -1.09 5.95 -5.64
CA LEU A 151 -2.26 6.23 -4.82
C LEU A 151 -3.52 5.56 -5.38
N ASN A 152 -3.68 5.55 -6.71
CA ASN A 152 -4.80 4.88 -7.36
C ASN A 152 -4.76 3.36 -7.14
N ALA A 153 -3.60 2.73 -7.34
CA ALA A 153 -3.35 1.33 -7.04
C ALA A 153 -3.67 1.00 -5.58
N PHE A 154 -3.22 1.84 -4.65
CA PHE A 154 -3.47 1.71 -3.21
C PHE A 154 -4.96 1.72 -2.86
N VAL A 155 -5.71 2.70 -3.41
CA VAL A 155 -7.16 2.82 -3.18
C VAL A 155 -7.92 1.65 -3.82
N ASN A 156 -7.59 1.29 -5.06
CA ASN A 156 -8.26 0.21 -5.77
C ASN A 156 -8.00 -1.14 -5.09
N ALA A 157 -6.77 -1.39 -4.63
CA ALA A 157 -6.43 -2.60 -3.88
C ALA A 157 -7.23 -2.75 -2.59
N ILE A 158 -7.48 -1.66 -1.86
CA ILE A 158 -8.33 -1.68 -0.66
C ILE A 158 -9.77 -2.06 -1.03
N ILE A 159 -10.33 -1.46 -2.09
CA ILE A 159 -11.71 -1.68 -2.49
C ILE A 159 -11.88 -3.14 -2.94
N GLU A 160 -11.09 -3.57 -3.93
CA GLU A 160 -11.17 -4.90 -4.50
C GLU A 160 -10.81 -5.98 -3.48
N GLY A 161 -9.78 -5.74 -2.66
CA GLY A 161 -9.36 -6.73 -1.66
C GLY A 161 -10.40 -6.96 -0.57
N ASN A 162 -11.14 -5.92 -0.16
CA ASN A 162 -12.29 -6.08 0.74
C ASN A 162 -13.44 -6.86 0.08
N GLU A 163 -13.71 -6.60 -1.21
CA GLU A 163 -14.74 -7.32 -1.96
C GLU A 163 -14.39 -8.81 -2.10
N ILE A 164 -13.15 -9.12 -2.48
CA ILE A 164 -12.66 -10.51 -2.57
C ILE A 164 -12.74 -11.19 -1.20
N HIS A 165 -12.32 -10.52 -0.11
CA HIS A 165 -12.43 -11.08 1.24
C HIS A 165 -13.87 -11.46 1.58
N GLU A 166 -14.82 -10.56 1.34
CA GLU A 166 -16.24 -10.83 1.60
C GLU A 166 -16.77 -12.01 0.77
N GLN A 167 -16.42 -12.08 -0.52
CA GLN A 167 -16.79 -13.20 -1.39
C GLN A 167 -16.19 -14.53 -0.90
N GLN A 168 -14.92 -14.54 -0.51
CA GLN A 168 -14.25 -15.74 -0.02
C GLN A 168 -14.82 -16.19 1.33
N MET A 169 -15.13 -15.24 2.23
CA MET A 169 -15.82 -15.53 3.49
C MET A 169 -17.22 -16.12 3.27
N VAL A 170 -17.95 -15.70 2.22
CA VAL A 170 -19.24 -16.31 1.85
C VAL A 170 -19.05 -17.74 1.33
N ARG A 171 -18.03 -18.00 0.51
CA ARG A 171 -17.72 -19.35 0.00
C ARG A 171 -17.29 -20.31 1.10
N ARG A 172 -16.57 -19.81 2.11
CA ARG A 172 -16.15 -20.57 3.31
C ARG A 172 -17.26 -20.80 4.34
N ARG A 173 -18.53 -20.64 3.97
CA ARG A 173 -19.67 -20.98 4.83
C ARG A 173 -20.11 -22.45 4.61
N PRO A 174 -19.56 -23.45 5.30
CA PRO A 174 -20.33 -24.63 5.64
C PRO A 174 -21.36 -24.26 6.73
N SER A 175 -22.42 -25.04 6.80
CA SER A 175 -23.63 -24.97 7.64
C SER A 175 -23.40 -24.99 9.17
N CYS A 176 -22.40 -24.28 9.70
CA CYS A 176 -22.05 -24.31 11.13
C CYS A 176 -22.11 -22.91 11.75
N SER A 177 -22.95 -22.76 12.78
CA SER A 177 -23.32 -21.53 13.48
C SER A 177 -22.29 -21.04 14.51
N CYS A 178 -20.99 -21.15 14.24
CA CYS A 178 -19.98 -20.56 15.13
C CYS A 178 -19.80 -19.07 14.82
N TYR A 179 -19.86 -18.26 15.89
CA TYR A 179 -20.31 -16.86 15.87
C TYR A 179 -19.24 -15.81 15.51
N ASP A 180 -18.04 -16.17 15.03
CA ASP A 180 -16.95 -15.18 14.86
C ASP A 180 -16.09 -15.33 13.58
N ARG A 181 -16.67 -15.78 12.47
CA ARG A 181 -15.92 -15.94 11.20
C ARG A 181 -15.62 -14.64 10.46
N HIS A 182 -16.19 -13.51 10.91
CA HIS A 182 -15.86 -12.19 10.34
C HIS A 182 -14.49 -11.67 10.83
N ALA A 183 -13.91 -12.30 11.85
CA ALA A 183 -12.60 -11.97 12.42
C ALA A 183 -11.42 -12.66 11.70
N GLU A 184 -11.67 -13.62 10.81
CA GLU A 184 -10.60 -14.43 10.19
C GLU A 184 -9.78 -13.62 9.15
N THR A 185 -8.47 -13.60 9.36
CA THR A 185 -7.47 -13.17 8.37
C THR A 185 -7.07 -14.34 7.48
N PHE A 186 -6.66 -14.04 6.25
CA PHE A 186 -6.20 -15.05 5.30
C PHE A 186 -4.69 -15.27 5.44
N THR A 187 -4.27 -16.53 5.42
CA THR A 187 -2.85 -16.86 5.17
C THR A 187 -2.47 -16.45 3.75
N ILE A 188 -1.17 -16.29 3.47
CA ILE A 188 -0.69 -15.88 2.13
C ILE A 188 -1.17 -16.85 1.04
N PRO A 189 -1.04 -18.19 1.17
CA PRO A 189 -1.54 -19.12 0.16
C PRO A 189 -3.04 -18.94 -0.13
N GLN A 190 -3.84 -18.74 0.91
CA GLN A 190 -5.28 -18.52 0.76
C GLN A 190 -5.60 -17.18 0.10
N ALA A 191 -4.83 -16.13 0.38
CA ALA A 191 -4.99 -14.82 -0.25
C ALA A 191 -4.60 -14.87 -1.74
N LEU A 192 -3.51 -15.57 -2.08
CA LEU A 192 -3.10 -15.81 -3.46
C LEU A 192 -4.18 -16.57 -4.25
N GLU A 193 -4.73 -17.64 -3.67
CA GLU A 193 -5.84 -18.38 -4.26
C GLU A 193 -7.06 -17.47 -4.47
N GLY A 194 -7.40 -16.66 -3.45
CA GLY A 194 -8.49 -15.71 -3.52
C GLY A 194 -8.34 -14.66 -4.62
N CYS A 195 -7.11 -14.32 -4.97
CA CYS A 195 -6.75 -13.40 -6.05
C CYS A 195 -6.46 -14.11 -7.38
N GLY A 196 -6.84 -15.40 -7.52
CA GLY A 196 -6.71 -16.14 -8.77
C GLY A 196 -5.31 -16.64 -9.09
N ASN A 197 -4.40 -16.71 -8.11
CA ASN A 197 -3.03 -17.22 -8.27
C ASN A 197 -2.22 -16.51 -9.38
N VAL A 198 -2.52 -15.22 -9.62
CA VAL A 198 -1.74 -14.36 -10.53
C VAL A 198 -0.30 -14.19 -10.04
N PHE A 199 -0.12 -14.19 -8.72
CA PHE A 199 1.18 -14.26 -8.07
C PHE A 199 1.36 -15.64 -7.43
N ARG A 200 2.62 -16.05 -7.31
CA ARG A 200 3.03 -17.25 -6.60
C ARG A 200 4.05 -16.89 -5.52
N GLU A 201 3.91 -17.49 -4.35
CA GLU A 201 4.95 -17.49 -3.33
C GLU A 201 6.11 -18.38 -3.77
N VAL A 202 7.29 -17.77 -3.91
CA VAL A 202 8.54 -18.47 -4.26
C VAL A 202 9.10 -19.16 -3.04
N GLU A 203 9.19 -18.41 -1.95
CA GLU A 203 9.67 -18.90 -0.66
C GLU A 203 9.15 -18.00 0.45
N TYR A 204 9.00 -18.57 1.63
CA TYR A 204 8.68 -17.84 2.85
C TYR A 204 9.58 -18.30 3.99
N VAL A 205 9.71 -17.44 5.00
CA VAL A 205 10.40 -17.77 6.24
C VAL A 205 9.61 -17.25 7.43
N THR A 206 9.45 -18.10 8.44
CA THR A 206 8.93 -17.72 9.75
C THR A 206 10.09 -17.61 10.73
N VAL A 207 10.19 -16.47 11.41
CA VAL A 207 11.30 -16.16 12.30
C VAL A 207 10.76 -15.88 13.69
N ARG A 208 11.33 -16.54 14.69
CA ARG A 208 11.11 -16.22 16.11
C ARG A 208 12.19 -15.25 16.57
N GLY A 209 11.79 -14.23 17.31
CA GLY A 209 12.68 -13.21 17.85
C GLY A 209 12.23 -11.80 17.50
N LYS A 210 12.86 -10.82 18.16
CA LYS A 210 12.48 -9.41 18.01
C LYS A 210 12.72 -8.93 16.58
N ILE A 211 11.71 -8.29 16.00
CA ILE A 211 11.75 -7.75 14.62
C ILE A 211 12.94 -6.82 14.43
N ILE A 212 13.17 -5.93 15.40
CA ILE A 212 14.23 -4.93 15.39
C ILE A 212 15.64 -5.51 15.23
N HIS A 213 15.85 -6.77 15.61
CA HIS A 213 17.17 -7.42 15.52
C HIS A 213 17.30 -8.37 14.33
N ASN A 214 16.20 -8.94 13.86
CA ASN A 214 16.25 -10.06 12.92
C ASN A 214 15.81 -9.69 11.50
N LEU A 215 14.87 -8.74 11.34
CA LEU A 215 14.21 -8.51 10.06
C LEU A 215 15.17 -8.08 8.93
N LYS A 216 16.19 -7.27 9.24
CA LYS A 216 17.12 -6.72 8.23
C LYS A 216 17.75 -7.81 7.36
N THR A 217 18.22 -8.89 7.97
CA THR A 217 18.87 -9.99 7.25
C THR A 217 17.92 -10.64 6.25
N PHE A 218 16.66 -10.83 6.65
CA PHE A 218 15.63 -11.43 5.79
C PHE A 218 15.14 -10.48 4.70
N LEU A 219 15.24 -9.16 4.87
CA LEU A 219 14.97 -8.20 3.78
C LEU A 219 16.12 -8.12 2.76
N LEU A 220 17.36 -8.15 3.24
CA LEU A 220 18.55 -8.08 2.37
C LEU A 220 18.76 -9.35 1.56
N THR A 221 18.28 -10.50 2.05
CA THR A 221 18.53 -11.78 1.39
C THR A 221 17.88 -11.88 0.00
N PRO A 222 16.59 -11.58 -0.19
CA PRO A 222 15.98 -11.50 -1.53
C PRO A 222 16.64 -10.44 -2.42
N ILE A 223 17.01 -9.29 -1.85
CA ILE A 223 17.63 -8.17 -2.60
C ILE A 223 18.97 -8.58 -3.23
N ASN A 224 19.76 -9.33 -2.48
CA ASN A 224 21.10 -9.79 -2.88
C ASN A 224 21.08 -11.15 -3.60
N SER A 225 19.90 -11.73 -3.83
CA SER A 225 19.79 -13.04 -4.45
C SER A 225 20.03 -12.96 -5.95
N ASP A 226 20.92 -13.81 -6.47
CA ASP A 226 21.14 -13.97 -7.92
C ASP A 226 19.86 -14.41 -8.65
N PHE A 227 18.96 -15.12 -7.96
CA PHE A 227 17.67 -15.55 -8.51
C PHE A 227 16.76 -14.37 -8.85
N LEU A 228 16.87 -13.25 -8.12
CA LEU A 228 16.02 -12.06 -8.30
C LEU A 228 16.79 -10.89 -8.92
N LYS A 229 18.01 -11.10 -9.43
CA LYS A 229 18.88 -10.03 -9.92
C LYS A 229 18.25 -9.22 -11.06
N ASP A 230 17.47 -9.87 -11.92
CA ASP A 230 16.83 -9.26 -13.09
C ASP A 230 15.45 -8.66 -12.76
N HIS A 231 14.96 -8.86 -11.53
CA HIS A 231 13.74 -8.22 -11.06
C HIS A 231 14.02 -6.76 -10.72
N LEU A 232 13.39 -5.83 -11.45
CA LEU A 232 13.47 -4.39 -11.15
C LEU A 232 12.78 -4.05 -9.82
N GLN A 233 11.73 -4.81 -9.48
CA GLN A 233 11.05 -4.73 -8.19
C GLN A 233 10.97 -6.11 -7.55
N ILE A 234 11.26 -6.20 -6.26
CA ILE A 234 11.08 -7.43 -5.47
C ILE A 234 9.96 -7.20 -4.46
N TYR A 235 8.91 -8.03 -4.55
CA TYR A 235 7.73 -7.94 -3.71
C TYR A 235 7.83 -8.93 -2.55
N MET A 236 7.70 -8.40 -1.34
CA MET A 236 7.75 -9.15 -0.09
C MET A 236 6.51 -8.84 0.73
N ILE A 237 5.84 -9.87 1.24
CA ILE A 237 4.75 -9.72 2.21
C ILE A 237 5.35 -9.94 3.60
N LEU A 238 5.17 -8.99 4.50
CA LEU A 238 5.55 -9.11 5.90
C LEU A 238 4.28 -9.28 6.75
N ILE A 239 4.19 -10.38 7.50
CA ILE A 239 3.13 -10.61 8.48
C ILE A 239 3.69 -10.49 9.89
N VAL A 240 3.10 -9.60 10.68
CA VAL A 240 3.45 -9.34 12.07
C VAL A 240 2.16 -9.09 12.86
N PHE A 241 1.95 -9.81 13.96
CA PHE A 241 0.73 -9.71 14.79
C PHE A 241 -0.55 -9.75 13.94
N GLU A 242 -0.65 -10.75 13.04
CA GLU A 242 -1.80 -10.96 12.15
C GLU A 242 -2.07 -9.82 11.15
N ARG A 243 -1.15 -8.85 11.04
CA ARG A 243 -1.23 -7.75 10.08
C ARG A 243 -0.22 -7.94 8.97
N SER A 244 -0.72 -7.92 7.75
CA SER A 244 0.07 -8.01 6.52
C SER A 244 0.36 -6.61 5.98
N VAL A 245 1.64 -6.35 5.67
CA VAL A 245 2.08 -5.15 4.95
C VAL A 245 2.88 -5.56 3.71
N LEU A 246 2.85 -4.71 2.69
CA LEU A 246 3.64 -4.90 1.48
C LEU A 246 4.99 -4.21 1.64
N LEU A 247 6.06 -4.93 1.38
CA LEU A 247 7.41 -4.42 1.21
C LEU A 247 7.81 -4.55 -0.27
N VAL A 248 8.29 -3.47 -0.87
CA VAL A 248 8.78 -3.47 -2.25
C VAL A 248 10.17 -2.90 -2.28
N TYR A 249 11.14 -3.71 -2.68
CA TYR A 249 12.44 -3.20 -3.06
C TYR A 249 12.38 -2.67 -4.49
N GLU A 250 12.74 -1.41 -4.69
CA GLU A 250 12.86 -0.76 -6.00
C GLU A 250 14.34 -0.63 -6.36
N ARG A 251 14.75 -1.33 -7.42
CA ARG A 251 16.17 -1.39 -7.82
C ARG A 251 16.65 -0.08 -8.43
N GLU A 252 15.81 0.63 -9.19
CA GLU A 252 16.19 1.89 -9.86
C GLU A 252 16.71 2.94 -8.87
N CYS A 253 16.08 3.07 -7.70
CA CYS A 253 16.49 4.01 -6.67
C CYS A 253 17.13 3.36 -5.44
N ASN A 254 17.42 2.05 -5.50
CA ASN A 254 17.98 1.24 -4.42
C ASN A 254 17.32 1.52 -3.05
N ALA A 255 16.00 1.41 -3.01
CA ALA A 255 15.19 1.78 -1.85
C ALA A 255 14.15 0.74 -1.49
N MET A 256 13.81 0.69 -0.21
CA MET A 256 12.72 -0.12 0.31
C MET A 256 11.48 0.75 0.51
N PHE A 257 10.35 0.30 -0.01
CA PHE A 257 9.03 0.87 0.21
C PHE A 257 8.22 -0.06 1.10
N LEU A 258 7.54 0.51 2.10
CA LEU A 258 6.54 -0.15 2.92
C LEU A 258 5.19 0.47 2.62
N LEU A 259 4.20 -0.36 2.28
CA LEU A 259 2.84 0.07 2.03
C LEU A 259 1.92 -0.64 3.03
N ASP A 260 1.23 0.16 3.84
CA ASP A 260 0.32 -0.33 4.87
C ASP A 260 -1.04 0.35 4.72
N THR A 261 -2.11 -0.45 4.63
CA THR A 261 -3.48 0.02 4.45
C THR A 261 -4.27 0.16 5.76
N HIS A 262 -3.69 -0.20 6.90
CA HIS A 262 -4.33 -0.07 8.21
C HIS A 262 -4.48 1.39 8.65
N THR A 263 -5.31 1.62 9.67
CA THR A 263 -5.36 2.90 10.38
C THR A 263 -4.23 2.94 11.41
N HIS A 264 -3.53 4.06 11.50
CA HIS A 264 -2.42 4.23 12.45
C HIS A 264 -2.71 5.31 13.48
N LEU A 265 -2.21 5.12 14.70
CA LEU A 265 -2.25 6.15 15.74
C LEU A 265 -0.99 7.02 15.68
N LYS A 266 -1.16 8.33 15.59
CA LYS A 266 -0.05 9.29 15.69
C LYS A 266 0.08 9.78 17.14
N ALA A 267 1.30 10.13 17.54
CA ALA A 267 1.56 10.82 18.81
C ALA A 267 0.65 12.06 18.91
N LYS A 268 -0.18 12.13 19.98
CA LYS A 268 -1.33 13.04 20.22
C LYS A 268 -2.73 12.50 19.88
N SER A 269 -2.92 11.18 19.75
CA SER A 269 -4.24 10.55 19.56
C SER A 269 -4.95 10.93 18.25
N VAL A 270 -4.23 11.53 17.30
CA VAL A 270 -4.73 11.76 15.96
C VAL A 270 -4.52 10.48 15.17
N SER A 271 -5.61 9.87 14.70
CA SER A 271 -5.52 8.74 13.78
C SER A 271 -5.17 9.23 12.38
N THR A 272 -4.40 8.44 11.64
CA THR A 272 -4.21 8.57 10.20
C THR A 272 -4.70 7.31 9.52
N GLY A 273 -4.99 7.40 8.23
CA GLY A 273 -5.33 6.23 7.42
C GLY A 273 -4.10 5.38 7.13
N GLY A 274 -4.11 4.71 5.98
CA GLY A 274 -2.95 4.00 5.47
C GLY A 274 -1.74 4.90 5.31
N LEU A 275 -0.60 4.28 5.04
CA LEU A 275 0.65 4.98 4.83
C LEU A 275 1.52 4.28 3.80
N ILE A 276 2.42 5.06 3.22
CA ILE A 276 3.55 4.57 2.44
C ILE A 276 4.80 5.15 3.10
N ALA A 277 5.77 4.29 3.41
CA ALA A 277 7.09 4.71 3.88
C ALA A 277 8.16 4.27 2.88
N MET A 278 9.24 5.04 2.81
CA MET A 278 10.38 4.77 1.93
C MET A 278 11.68 5.07 2.67
N CYS A 279 12.68 4.22 2.52
CA CYS A 279 14.05 4.52 2.89
C CYS A 279 15.04 3.95 1.85
N PRO A 280 16.23 4.55 1.68
CA PRO A 280 17.34 3.88 1.01
C PRO A 280 17.69 2.55 1.71
N VAL A 281 18.17 1.56 0.96
CA VAL A 281 18.55 0.24 1.55
C VAL A 281 19.62 0.37 2.65
N ASN A 282 20.52 1.34 2.55
CA ASN A 282 21.54 1.59 3.56
C ASN A 282 20.94 2.02 4.92
N ASP A 283 19.71 2.53 4.91
CA ASP A 283 19.00 3.04 6.09
C ASP A 283 17.92 2.05 6.59
N LEU A 284 17.99 0.76 6.21
CA LEU A 284 17.00 -0.24 6.61
C LEU A 284 16.81 -0.34 8.13
N ASP A 285 17.87 -0.17 8.93
CA ASP A 285 17.74 -0.16 10.40
C ASP A 285 16.82 0.98 10.89
N CYS A 286 16.89 2.15 10.23
CA CYS A 286 16.01 3.28 10.52
C CYS A 286 14.57 2.97 10.16
N LEU A 287 14.32 2.33 9.00
CA LEU A 287 12.97 1.90 8.61
C LEU A 287 12.42 0.84 9.57
N ILE A 288 13.20 -0.17 9.95
CA ILE A 288 12.74 -1.22 10.87
C ILE A 288 12.40 -0.61 12.23
N LYS A 289 13.26 0.27 12.77
CA LYS A 289 12.99 1.00 14.02
C LYS A 289 11.73 1.87 13.90
N TRP A 290 11.54 2.54 12.77
CA TRP A 290 10.35 3.34 12.49
C TRP A 290 9.09 2.47 12.42
N MET A 291 9.16 1.34 11.74
CA MET A 291 8.07 0.39 11.56
C MET A 291 7.63 -0.20 12.90
N CYS A 292 8.57 -0.65 13.74
CA CYS A 292 8.28 -1.10 15.11
C CYS A 292 7.56 -0.03 15.95
N LYS A 293 7.82 1.27 15.71
CA LYS A 293 7.19 2.35 16.46
C LYS A 293 5.82 2.76 15.91
N ASN A 294 5.65 2.80 14.58
CA ASN A 294 4.51 3.45 13.93
C ASN A 294 3.54 2.47 13.29
N VAL A 295 4.03 1.30 12.88
CA VAL A 295 3.25 0.26 12.20
C VAL A 295 2.92 -0.86 13.19
N PHE A 296 3.92 -1.34 13.92
CA PHE A 296 3.78 -2.43 14.90
C PHE A 296 4.15 -2.00 16.33
N PRO A 297 3.48 -0.97 16.92
CA PRO A 297 3.81 -0.46 18.26
C PRO A 297 3.82 -1.53 19.36
N GLU A 298 3.07 -2.62 19.18
CA GLU A 298 3.02 -3.80 20.04
C GLU A 298 4.40 -4.42 20.29
N THR A 299 5.34 -4.23 19.35
CA THR A 299 6.75 -4.63 19.52
C THR A 299 7.43 -3.97 20.72
N SER A 300 6.97 -2.79 21.14
CA SER A 300 7.58 -2.00 22.22
C SER A 300 6.89 -2.21 23.57
N TYR A 301 5.58 -2.48 23.59
CA TYR A 301 4.80 -2.57 24.83
C TYR A 301 4.61 -4.00 25.33
N LYS A 302 4.70 -5.01 24.45
CA LYS A 302 4.65 -6.44 24.83
C LYS A 302 6.06 -6.96 25.14
N LEU A 303 6.69 -6.40 26.17
CA LEU A 303 8.10 -6.64 26.56
C LEU A 303 8.47 -8.13 26.81
N ASN A 304 7.48 -9.01 27.05
CA ASN A 304 7.67 -10.43 27.35
C ASN A 304 6.93 -11.38 26.39
N CYS A 305 6.42 -10.89 25.26
CA CYS A 305 5.77 -11.78 24.28
C CYS A 305 6.81 -12.31 23.30
N ASP A 306 6.75 -13.61 23.00
CA ASP A 306 7.45 -14.18 21.85
C ASP A 306 7.01 -13.42 20.59
N GLN A 307 7.93 -12.64 20.04
CA GLN A 307 7.74 -12.00 18.75
C GLN A 307 8.03 -13.03 17.68
N SER A 308 7.16 -13.08 16.68
CA SER A 308 7.42 -13.79 15.45
C SER A 308 6.93 -12.97 14.28
N PHE A 309 7.56 -13.19 13.14
CA PHE A 309 7.17 -12.58 11.89
C PHE A 309 7.39 -13.56 10.75
N GLU A 310 6.65 -13.35 9.67
CA GLU A 310 6.76 -14.10 8.43
C GLU A 310 7.14 -13.14 7.31
N VAL A 311 8.11 -13.53 6.48
CA VAL A 311 8.45 -12.82 5.24
C VAL A 311 8.26 -13.79 4.08
N SER A 312 7.44 -13.42 3.11
CA SER A 312 7.22 -14.19 1.90
C SER A 312 7.61 -13.40 0.68
N VAL A 313 8.38 -14.01 -0.22
CA VAL A 313 8.71 -13.43 -1.53
C VAL A 313 7.72 -13.97 -2.55
N ILE A 314 7.07 -13.06 -3.29
CA ILE A 314 6.11 -13.41 -4.33
C ILE A 314 6.57 -12.93 -5.69
N VAL A 315 6.27 -13.70 -6.73
CA VAL A 315 6.56 -13.37 -8.13
C VAL A 315 5.32 -13.51 -9.00
N PHE A 316 5.24 -12.70 -10.04
CA PHE A 316 4.16 -12.78 -11.01
C PHE A 316 4.27 -14.09 -11.81
N LYS A 317 3.15 -14.80 -11.93
CA LYS A 317 3.03 -16.03 -12.72
C LYS A 317 1.74 -16.07 -13.56
N GLY A 318 1.02 -14.95 -13.61
CA GLY A 318 -0.22 -14.81 -14.34
C GLY A 318 0.00 -14.60 -15.84
N GLN A 319 -1.10 -14.56 -16.58
CA GLN A 319 -1.06 -14.12 -17.97
C GLN A 319 -1.12 -12.60 -18.04
N LEU A 320 -0.28 -12.02 -18.91
CA LEU A 320 -0.34 -10.61 -19.25
C LEU A 320 -1.45 -10.37 -20.28
N HIS A 321 -2.20 -9.30 -20.09
CA HIS A 321 -3.23 -8.82 -20.99
C HIS A 321 -2.72 -7.64 -21.82
N GLN A 322 -3.45 -7.28 -22.89
CA GLN A 322 -3.06 -6.22 -23.83
C GLN A 322 -2.81 -4.85 -23.16
N HIS A 323 -3.46 -4.57 -22.04
CA HIS A 323 -3.34 -3.30 -21.31
C HIS A 323 -2.32 -3.35 -20.18
N ASP A 324 -1.71 -4.51 -19.91
CA ASP A 324 -0.67 -4.62 -18.90
C ASP A 324 0.64 -4.07 -19.46
N HIS A 325 1.38 -3.40 -18.59
CA HIS A 325 2.60 -2.69 -18.91
C HIS A 325 3.62 -2.87 -17.77
N PRO A 326 3.97 -4.12 -17.41
CA PRO A 326 4.89 -4.37 -16.31
C PRO A 326 6.29 -3.83 -16.62
N LEU A 327 6.99 -3.41 -15.56
CA LEU A 327 8.36 -2.90 -15.68
C LEU A 327 9.35 -3.96 -16.18
N PHE A 328 9.07 -5.22 -15.87
CA PHE A 328 9.87 -6.38 -16.25
C PHE A 328 8.95 -7.60 -16.35
N VAL A 329 9.37 -8.59 -17.13
CA VAL A 329 8.75 -9.92 -17.15
C VAL A 329 9.85 -10.90 -16.76
N PRO A 330 9.74 -11.61 -15.63
CA PRO A 330 10.72 -12.61 -15.24
C PRO A 330 10.85 -13.68 -16.33
N GLU A 331 12.08 -14.11 -16.61
CA GLU A 331 12.29 -15.34 -17.37
C GLU A 331 11.80 -16.55 -16.55
N ASP A 332 11.33 -17.61 -17.22
CA ASP A 332 10.99 -18.86 -16.54
C ASP A 332 12.27 -19.49 -15.97
N ILE A 333 12.44 -19.43 -14.65
CA ILE A 333 13.63 -19.95 -13.97
C ILE A 333 13.22 -21.04 -12.98
N GLU A 334 13.92 -22.18 -13.03
CA GLU A 334 13.81 -23.26 -12.06
C GLU A 334 14.25 -22.76 -10.67
N THR A 335 13.41 -22.98 -9.66
CA THR A 335 13.51 -22.42 -8.31
C THR A 335 14.87 -22.68 -7.66
N HIS A 336 15.53 -21.59 -7.22
CA HIS A 336 16.62 -21.62 -6.25
C HIS A 336 16.10 -21.02 -4.93
N HIS A 337 16.58 -21.53 -3.79
CA HIS A 337 16.23 -20.97 -2.47
C HIS A 337 16.67 -19.50 -2.39
N VAL A 338 15.77 -18.63 -1.95
CA VAL A 338 16.00 -17.21 -1.73
C VAL A 338 16.56 -16.97 -0.33
N PHE A 339 15.89 -17.48 0.72
CA PHE A 339 16.28 -17.30 2.12
C PHE A 339 17.42 -18.23 2.56
N PRO A 340 18.18 -17.86 3.61
CA PRO A 340 19.21 -18.74 4.15
C PRO A 340 18.53 -19.99 4.72
N ARG A 341 19.04 -21.18 4.39
CA ARG A 341 18.57 -22.42 5.03
C ARG A 341 18.74 -22.27 6.55
N GLN A 342 17.64 -22.34 7.31
CA GLN A 342 17.73 -22.52 8.75
C GLN A 342 18.54 -23.79 9.00
N ARG A 343 19.76 -23.65 9.54
CA ARG A 343 20.41 -24.81 10.16
C ARG A 343 19.51 -25.22 11.32
N ILE A 344 19.03 -26.46 11.26
CA ILE A 344 18.18 -27.09 12.29
C ILE A 344 18.86 -27.06 13.68
N ASP A 345 20.17 -26.77 13.75
CA ASP A 345 20.99 -26.81 14.96
C ASP A 345 20.97 -25.56 15.86
N GLN A 346 20.09 -24.57 15.62
CA GLN A 346 19.89 -23.46 16.59
C GLN A 346 18.58 -23.53 17.37
N ALA A 347 17.78 -24.59 17.16
CA ALA A 347 16.68 -24.95 18.04
C ALA A 347 17.19 -25.70 19.29
N SER A 348 18.12 -25.11 20.05
CA SER A 348 18.43 -25.50 21.43
C SER A 348 19.62 -24.71 21.95
N ARG A 349 19.35 -23.56 22.56
CA ARG A 349 19.93 -23.19 23.86
C ARG A 349 18.99 -22.16 24.49
N ILE A 350 18.47 -22.59 25.63
CA ILE A 350 17.49 -21.98 26.53
C ILE A 350 17.88 -20.55 26.90
#